data_AF-A0A534JAB6-F1
#
_entry.id   AF-A0A534JAB6-F1
#
_cell.length_a   1.000
_cell.length_b   1.000
_cell.length_c   1.000
_cell.angle_alpha   90.00
_cell.angle_beta   90.00
_cell.angle_gamma   90.00
#
_symmetry.space_group_name_H-M   'P 1'
#
loop_
_entity.id
_entity.type
_entity.pdbx_description
1 polymer ?
#
loop_
_entity_poly.entity_id
_entity_poly.type
_entity_poly.pdbx_seq_one_letter_code
_entity_poly.pdbx_strand_id
1 'polypeptide(L)'
;MAAIDFLRTLPVFSAIVWYSLAILQVYRDRFRTWTERFFLLACFFTGLYAESDLAFFSTSNPAVALTLAKLSVTAITFAAVFFFMFTQTYLGKMKQNYVPLLVPPAALVPVIWAFMVQDVVQPEPGSLFIGVFNPYIFGAWLVIMVAYSSKGLFNVYRLQKIVKEQSERLSKRIFGIFIALVSTFFLGLLTNGYLGVTQNTAFPPPFSSLFVIPGLLVSATLYPGARGMVSEAIRRFRARRYVIQSVMLLYNNGLVMRSSSRRAEGETDRDLLGATLDVIQNFMRTSFPLLRGKSLKTIEHGDVRIIIERGRFCYIAVILEGEESDLLRRQMRDELEQFEAANRGALVAWRGDPTETVGGEQMLSRILAPPELFGA
;
A
#
# COMPACT_ATOMS: atom_id res chain seq x y z
N MET A 1 38.54 -8.67 -16.90
CA MET A 1 37.73 -9.91 -16.77
C MET A 1 36.90 -9.91 -15.49
N ALA A 2 37.47 -9.92 -14.28
CA ALA A 2 36.71 -10.03 -13.01
C ALA A 2 35.57 -9.00 -12.79
N ALA A 3 35.75 -7.73 -13.17
CA ALA A 3 34.70 -6.71 -13.02
C ALA A 3 33.52 -6.89 -13.99
N ILE A 4 33.76 -7.48 -15.17
CA ILE A 4 32.73 -7.74 -16.19
C ILE A 4 31.89 -8.98 -15.80
N ASP A 5 32.52 -9.98 -15.20
CA ASP A 5 31.83 -11.17 -14.67
C ASP A 5 30.91 -10.83 -13.49
N PHE A 6 31.31 -9.84 -12.68
CA PHE A 6 30.51 -9.33 -11.58
C PHE A 6 29.19 -8.70 -12.04
N LEU A 7 29.23 -7.91 -13.11
CA LEU A 7 28.03 -7.26 -13.66
C LEU A 7 27.08 -8.23 -14.37
N ARG A 8 27.59 -9.36 -14.88
CA ARG A 8 26.74 -10.44 -15.43
C ARG A 8 25.95 -11.17 -14.36
N THR A 9 26.54 -11.38 -13.18
CA THR A 9 26.00 -12.30 -12.18
C THR A 9 25.22 -11.58 -11.10
N LEU A 10 25.66 -10.40 -10.66
CA LEU A 10 25.03 -9.69 -9.54
C LEU A 10 23.54 -9.35 -9.69
N PRO A 11 23.02 -9.00 -10.88
CA PRO A 11 21.60 -8.70 -11.04
C PRO A 11 20.69 -9.85 -10.59
N VAL A 12 21.18 -11.10 -10.61
CA VAL A 12 20.43 -12.25 -10.08
C VAL A 12 20.12 -12.11 -8.59
N PHE A 13 21.07 -11.63 -7.79
CA PHE A 13 20.88 -11.45 -6.35
C PHE A 13 19.91 -10.30 -6.08
N SER A 14 19.99 -9.22 -6.84
CA SER A 14 19.00 -8.14 -6.80
C SER A 14 17.60 -8.67 -7.11
N ALA A 15 17.42 -9.41 -8.21
CA ALA A 15 16.14 -9.99 -8.59
C ALA A 15 15.59 -10.91 -7.49
N ILE A 16 16.43 -11.82 -6.96
CA ILE A 16 16.06 -12.73 -5.87
C ILE A 16 15.59 -11.94 -4.64
N VAL A 17 16.32 -10.92 -4.20
CA VAL A 17 15.95 -10.13 -3.01
C VAL A 17 14.60 -9.45 -3.21
N TRP A 18 14.39 -8.81 -4.36
CA TRP A 18 13.16 -8.06 -4.62
C TRP A 18 11.94 -8.95 -4.87
N TYR A 19 12.10 -10.08 -5.56
CA TYR A 19 11.03 -11.09 -5.65
C TYR A 19 10.75 -11.75 -4.30
N SER A 20 11.77 -12.01 -3.48
CA SER A 20 11.59 -12.54 -2.13
C SER A 20 10.77 -11.57 -1.27
N LEU A 21 11.04 -10.26 -1.35
CA LEU A 21 10.23 -9.24 -0.69
C LEU A 21 8.75 -9.28 -1.15
N ALA A 22 8.51 -9.43 -2.45
CA ALA A 22 7.15 -9.56 -2.98
C ALA A 22 6.44 -10.85 -2.50
N ILE A 23 7.14 -11.99 -2.50
CA ILE A 23 6.60 -13.28 -2.04
C ILE A 23 6.32 -13.25 -0.54
N LEU A 24 7.27 -12.74 0.27
CA LEU A 24 7.11 -12.59 1.72
C LEU A 24 5.93 -11.67 2.06
N GLN A 25 5.71 -10.61 1.28
CA GLN A 25 4.55 -9.74 1.42
C GLN A 25 3.23 -10.51 1.25
N VAL A 26 3.12 -11.32 0.19
CA VAL A 26 1.92 -12.12 -0.09
C VAL A 26 1.70 -13.16 1.01
N TYR A 27 2.75 -13.88 1.39
CA TYR A 27 2.71 -14.95 2.39
C TYR A 27 2.27 -14.43 3.76
N ARG A 28 2.81 -13.30 4.20
CA ARG A 28 2.60 -12.79 5.57
C ARG A 28 1.35 -11.94 5.71
N ASP A 29 1.11 -11.03 4.77
CA ASP A 29 0.19 -9.91 5.00
C ASP A 29 -1.05 -9.92 4.06
N ARG A 30 -1.09 -10.83 3.06
CA ARG A 30 -2.10 -10.88 1.98
C ARG A 30 -2.18 -9.54 1.19
N PHE A 31 -2.96 -9.47 0.11
CA PHE A 31 -2.99 -8.32 -0.84
C PHE A 31 -4.30 -7.52 -0.81
N ARG A 32 -4.73 -7.11 0.38
CA ARG A 32 -6.07 -6.55 0.59
C ARG A 32 -6.12 -5.03 0.43
N THR A 33 -4.99 -4.33 0.54
CA THR A 33 -4.92 -2.85 0.50
C THR A 33 -4.21 -2.27 -0.72
N TRP A 34 -4.51 -1.01 -1.04
CA TRP A 34 -3.76 -0.26 -2.06
C TRP A 34 -2.27 -0.13 -1.72
N THR A 35 -1.92 0.12 -0.46
CA THR A 35 -0.53 0.19 0.00
C THR A 35 0.23 -1.12 -0.23
N GLU A 36 -0.38 -2.25 0.15
CA GLU A 36 0.20 -3.60 -0.08
C GLU A 36 0.35 -3.90 -1.56
N ARG A 37 -0.67 -3.56 -2.37
CA ARG A 37 -0.63 -3.75 -3.83
C ARG A 37 0.48 -2.95 -4.49
N PHE A 38 0.62 -1.67 -4.15
CA PHE A 38 1.67 -0.84 -4.73
C PHE A 38 3.06 -1.22 -4.25
N PHE A 39 3.22 -1.65 -2.99
CA PHE A 39 4.49 -2.21 -2.53
C PHE A 39 4.86 -3.48 -3.31
N LEU A 40 3.92 -4.41 -3.45
CA LEU A 40 4.12 -5.64 -4.21
C LEU A 40 4.48 -5.35 -5.66
N LEU A 41 3.76 -4.44 -6.32
CA LEU A 41 4.06 -4.03 -7.69
C LEU A 41 5.43 -3.34 -7.79
N ALA A 42 5.80 -2.49 -6.83
CA ALA A 42 7.13 -1.87 -6.80
C ALA A 42 8.24 -2.92 -6.69
N CYS A 43 8.09 -3.90 -5.79
CA CYS A 43 9.04 -5.01 -5.65
C CYS A 43 9.09 -5.88 -6.90
N PHE A 44 7.93 -6.22 -7.49
CA PHE A 44 7.85 -7.02 -8.70
C PHE A 44 8.55 -6.34 -9.89
N PHE A 45 8.24 -5.07 -10.16
CA PHE A 45 8.85 -4.34 -11.27
C PHE A 45 10.34 -4.05 -11.03
N THR A 46 10.75 -3.94 -9.77
CA THR A 46 12.17 -3.88 -9.43
C THR A 46 12.89 -5.19 -9.72
N GLY A 47 12.30 -6.33 -9.35
CA GLY A 47 12.81 -7.65 -9.71
C GLY A 47 12.89 -7.82 -11.23
N LEU A 48 11.83 -7.42 -11.94
CA LEU A 48 11.76 -7.48 -13.41
C LEU A 48 12.83 -6.61 -14.07
N TYR A 49 13.14 -5.44 -13.51
CA TYR A 49 14.25 -4.61 -13.97
C TYR A 49 15.59 -5.35 -13.85
N ALA A 50 15.88 -5.92 -12.69
CA ALA A 50 17.12 -6.67 -12.47
C ALA A 50 17.21 -7.95 -13.32
N GLU A 51 16.10 -8.65 -13.53
CA GLU A 51 16.01 -9.81 -14.42
C GLU A 51 16.19 -9.42 -15.90
N SER A 52 15.60 -8.30 -16.33
CA SER A 52 15.77 -7.79 -17.69
C SER A 52 17.23 -7.44 -17.97
N ASP A 53 17.90 -6.80 -17.01
CA ASP A 53 19.34 -6.49 -17.11
C ASP A 53 20.21 -7.75 -17.07
N LEU A 54 19.86 -8.74 -16.25
CA LEU A 54 20.55 -10.05 -16.24
C LEU A 54 20.50 -10.69 -17.62
N ALA A 55 19.31 -10.76 -18.22
CA ALA A 55 19.13 -11.31 -19.55
C ALA A 55 19.85 -10.47 -20.61
N PHE A 56 19.81 -9.14 -20.48
CA PHE A 56 20.49 -8.20 -21.38
C PHE A 56 22.02 -8.39 -21.37
N PHE A 57 22.61 -8.60 -20.20
CA PHE A 57 24.04 -8.87 -20.07
C PHE A 57 24.44 -10.30 -20.46
N SER A 58 23.48 -11.22 -20.55
CA SER A 58 23.73 -12.63 -20.88
C SER A 58 23.52 -12.96 -22.36
N THR A 59 22.77 -12.13 -23.11
CA THR A 59 22.50 -12.38 -24.52
C THR A 59 23.70 -12.03 -25.41
N SER A 60 23.87 -12.78 -26.49
CA SER A 60 24.80 -12.48 -27.60
C SER A 60 24.09 -11.91 -28.84
N ASN A 61 22.75 -11.94 -28.88
CA ASN A 61 21.96 -11.48 -30.01
C ASN A 61 21.57 -9.99 -29.83
N PRO A 62 21.96 -9.10 -30.77
CA PRO A 62 21.70 -7.66 -30.66
C PRO A 62 20.21 -7.30 -30.71
N ALA A 63 19.40 -8.01 -31.50
CA ALA A 63 17.96 -7.75 -31.57
C ALA A 63 17.24 -8.13 -30.26
N VAL A 64 17.68 -9.20 -29.62
CA VAL A 64 17.21 -9.61 -28.29
C VAL A 64 17.68 -8.61 -27.23
N ALA A 65 18.95 -8.19 -27.29
CA ALA A 65 19.53 -7.20 -26.38
C ALA A 65 18.76 -5.87 -26.43
N LEU A 66 18.45 -5.37 -27.63
CA LEU A 66 17.65 -4.15 -27.80
C LEU A 66 16.28 -4.25 -27.14
N THR A 67 15.60 -5.39 -27.32
CA THR A 67 14.30 -5.65 -26.68
C THR A 67 14.42 -5.68 -25.15
N LEU A 68 15.45 -6.33 -24.61
CA LEU A 68 15.68 -6.42 -23.16
C LEU A 68 16.04 -5.07 -22.54
N ALA A 69 16.80 -4.22 -23.25
CA ALA A 69 17.07 -2.85 -22.82
C ALA A 69 15.77 -2.02 -22.72
N LYS A 70 14.85 -2.15 -23.70
CA LYS A 70 13.53 -1.50 -23.66
C LYS A 70 12.67 -2.02 -22.51
N LEU A 71 12.70 -3.32 -22.24
CA LEU A 71 12.00 -3.95 -21.13
C LEU A 71 12.54 -3.45 -19.78
N SER A 72 13.87 -3.38 -19.63
CA SER A 72 14.55 -2.88 -18.43
C SER A 72 14.14 -1.45 -18.09
N VAL A 73 14.19 -0.53 -19.06
CA VAL A 73 13.73 0.86 -18.86
C VAL A 73 12.25 0.91 -18.48
N THR A 74 11.42 0.09 -19.13
CA THR A 74 9.98 0.02 -18.82
C THR A 74 9.77 -0.44 -17.37
N ALA A 75 10.49 -1.48 -16.95
CA ALA A 75 10.38 -2.03 -15.61
C ALA A 75 10.79 -1.03 -14.53
N ILE A 76 11.93 -0.33 -14.68
CA ILE A 76 12.35 0.67 -13.70
C ILE A 76 11.42 1.90 -13.68
N THR A 77 10.82 2.26 -14.81
CA THR A 77 9.79 3.31 -14.89
C THR A 77 8.59 2.98 -14.01
N PHE A 78 8.05 1.76 -14.14
CA PHE A 78 6.94 1.31 -13.30
C PHE A 78 7.35 1.14 -11.85
N ALA A 79 8.54 0.62 -11.56
CA ALA A 79 9.06 0.51 -10.20
C ALA A 79 9.06 1.87 -9.48
N ALA A 80 9.60 2.92 -10.12
CA ALA A 80 9.64 4.27 -9.55
C ALA A 80 8.24 4.83 -9.27
N VAL A 81 7.29 4.65 -10.20
CA VAL A 81 5.91 5.12 -9.98
C VAL A 81 5.20 4.33 -8.90
N PHE A 82 5.35 3.01 -8.84
CA PHE A 82 4.75 2.21 -7.78
C PHE A 82 5.34 2.52 -6.41
N PHE A 83 6.64 2.83 -6.31
CA PHE A 83 7.22 3.37 -5.06
C PHE A 83 6.60 4.72 -4.68
N PHE A 84 6.45 5.64 -5.62
CA PHE A 84 5.75 6.90 -5.37
C PHE A 84 4.31 6.65 -4.89
N MET A 85 3.55 5.80 -5.56
CA MET A 85 2.17 5.49 -5.18
C MET A 85 2.09 4.81 -3.81
N PHE A 86 3.00 3.86 -3.53
CA PHE A 86 3.13 3.22 -2.22
C PHE A 86 3.29 4.28 -1.12
N THR A 87 4.20 5.23 -1.28
CA THR A 87 4.45 6.27 -0.28
C THR A 87 3.30 7.29 -0.19
N GLN A 88 2.67 7.62 -1.32
CA GLN A 88 1.50 8.51 -1.39
C GLN A 88 0.29 7.94 -0.64
N THR A 89 0.07 6.62 -0.66
CA THR A 89 -1.07 6.01 0.05
C THR A 89 -1.02 6.23 1.56
N TYR A 90 0.16 6.41 2.16
CA TYR A 90 0.28 6.70 3.59
C TYR A 90 -0.18 8.11 3.97
N LEU A 91 -0.24 9.03 3.01
CA LEU A 91 -0.64 10.43 3.22
C LEU A 91 -2.02 10.75 2.64
N GLY A 92 -2.57 9.89 1.77
CA GLY A 92 -3.86 10.07 1.13
C GLY A 92 -5.08 9.76 2.02
N LYS A 93 -6.26 10.23 1.58
CA LYS A 93 -7.57 9.96 2.21
C LYS A 93 -8.20 8.68 1.63
N MET A 94 -9.06 8.01 2.42
CA MET A 94 -9.62 6.65 2.21
C MET A 94 -10.33 6.33 0.87
N LYS A 95 -10.56 7.28 -0.04
CA LYS A 95 -11.29 7.06 -1.32
C LYS A 95 -10.57 7.61 -2.55
N GLN A 96 -9.29 7.96 -2.44
CA GLN A 96 -8.59 8.56 -3.57
C GLN A 96 -8.37 7.50 -4.65
N ASN A 97 -8.88 7.75 -5.86
CA ASN A 97 -8.59 6.92 -7.02
C ASN A 97 -7.13 7.16 -7.44
N TYR A 98 -6.28 6.16 -7.29
CA TYR A 98 -4.86 6.25 -7.65
C TYR A 98 -4.58 5.90 -9.12
N VAL A 99 -5.57 5.38 -9.86
CA VAL A 99 -5.44 5.00 -11.28
C VAL A 99 -4.89 6.14 -12.17
N PRO A 100 -5.31 7.42 -12.00
CA PRO A 100 -4.76 8.52 -12.81
C PRO A 100 -3.24 8.69 -12.68
N LEU A 101 -2.62 8.25 -11.57
CA LEU A 101 -1.16 8.33 -11.39
C LEU A 101 -0.40 7.35 -12.29
N LEU A 102 -1.08 6.34 -12.86
CA LEU A 102 -0.52 5.39 -13.80
C LEU A 102 -0.58 5.86 -15.26
N VAL A 103 -1.35 6.91 -15.56
CA VAL A 103 -1.49 7.41 -16.93
C VAL A 103 -0.14 7.93 -17.48
N PRO A 104 0.63 8.75 -16.76
CA PRO A 104 1.92 9.22 -17.27
C PRO A 104 2.94 8.09 -17.55
N PRO A 105 3.24 7.12 -16.66
CA PRO A 105 4.18 6.06 -17.00
C PRO A 105 3.66 5.14 -18.11
N ALA A 106 2.35 4.89 -18.20
CA ALA A 106 1.78 4.12 -19.30
C ALA A 106 1.98 4.82 -20.66
N ALA A 107 1.82 6.15 -20.71
CA ALA A 107 2.08 6.95 -21.89
C ALA A 107 3.58 6.99 -22.28
N LEU A 108 4.49 6.81 -21.31
CA LEU A 108 5.93 6.73 -21.58
C LEU A 108 6.34 5.41 -22.25
N VAL A 109 5.61 4.31 -22.06
CA VAL A 109 5.97 3.00 -22.66
C VAL A 109 6.13 3.05 -24.18
N PRO A 110 5.15 3.51 -24.98
CA PRO A 110 5.34 3.59 -26.43
C PRO A 110 6.48 4.56 -26.81
N VAL A 111 6.69 5.63 -26.04
CA VAL A 111 7.80 6.56 -26.27
C VAL A 111 9.15 5.89 -26.04
N ILE A 112 9.28 5.11 -24.97
CA ILE A 112 10.49 4.34 -24.64
C ILE A 112 10.82 3.38 -25.79
N TRP A 113 9.81 2.64 -26.25
CA TRP A 113 9.99 1.57 -27.24
C TRP A 113 10.25 2.06 -28.66
N ALA A 114 9.59 3.16 -29.05
CA ALA A 114 9.70 3.72 -30.39
C ALA A 114 10.90 4.67 -30.55
N PHE A 115 11.25 5.42 -29.50
CA PHE A 115 12.15 6.57 -29.67
C PHE A 115 13.30 6.67 -28.66
N MET A 116 13.16 6.14 -27.44
CA MET A 116 14.18 6.35 -26.40
C MET A 116 15.38 5.43 -26.55
N VAL A 117 15.16 4.11 -26.62
CA VAL A 117 16.24 3.12 -26.79
C VAL A 117 16.39 2.85 -28.29
N GLN A 118 17.41 3.45 -28.89
CA GLN A 118 17.58 3.47 -30.34
C GLN A 118 18.34 2.24 -30.83
N ASP A 119 19.40 1.85 -30.12
CA ASP A 119 20.26 0.73 -30.52
C ASP A 119 20.99 0.14 -29.30
N VAL A 120 21.81 -0.88 -29.53
CA VAL A 120 22.73 -1.48 -28.56
C VAL A 120 24.09 -1.67 -29.19
N VAL A 121 25.15 -1.41 -28.43
CA VAL A 121 26.54 -1.53 -28.91
C VAL A 121 27.36 -2.41 -27.97
N GLN A 122 28.39 -3.03 -28.50
CA GLN A 122 29.45 -3.66 -27.70
C GLN A 122 30.73 -2.83 -27.88
N PRO A 123 31.30 -2.25 -26.81
CA PRO A 123 32.54 -1.49 -26.93
C PRO A 123 33.72 -2.32 -27.45
N GLU A 124 33.79 -3.60 -27.06
CA GLU A 124 34.74 -4.57 -27.58
C GLU A 124 34.02 -5.86 -28.03
N PRO A 125 34.50 -6.59 -29.05
CA PRO A 125 33.88 -7.85 -29.47
C PRO A 125 33.78 -8.85 -28.31
N GLY A 126 32.56 -9.32 -28.00
CA GLY A 126 32.33 -10.27 -26.91
C GLY A 126 32.17 -9.62 -25.52
N SER A 127 32.31 -8.29 -25.42
CA SER A 127 31.96 -7.53 -24.23
C SER A 127 30.44 -7.41 -24.04
N LEU A 128 30.02 -6.83 -22.92
CA LEU A 128 28.61 -6.65 -22.60
C LEU A 128 27.96 -5.62 -23.54
N PHE A 129 26.70 -5.86 -23.89
CA PHE A 129 25.90 -4.86 -24.59
C PHE A 129 25.67 -3.64 -23.72
N ILE A 130 25.64 -2.47 -24.36
CA ILE A 130 25.32 -1.18 -23.77
C ILE A 130 24.23 -0.52 -24.62
N GLY A 131 23.18 -0.04 -23.97
CA GLY A 131 22.08 0.65 -24.65
C GLY A 131 22.51 2.03 -25.16
N VAL A 132 22.14 2.33 -26.40
CA VAL A 132 22.28 3.66 -27.01
C VAL A 132 20.94 4.37 -26.91
N PHE A 133 20.94 5.49 -26.19
CA PHE A 133 19.74 6.25 -25.88
C PHE A 133 19.69 7.55 -26.67
N ASN A 134 18.48 7.94 -27.10
CA ASN A 134 18.20 9.29 -27.54
C ASN A 134 18.35 10.26 -26.35
N PRO A 135 19.29 11.22 -26.39
CA PRO A 135 19.64 12.02 -25.22
C PRO A 135 18.51 12.95 -24.77
N TYR A 136 17.71 13.48 -25.71
CA TYR A 136 16.61 14.38 -25.38
C TYR A 136 15.46 13.65 -24.71
N ILE A 137 15.09 12.47 -25.24
CA ILE A 137 14.00 11.66 -24.69
C ILE A 137 14.43 11.03 -23.37
N PHE A 138 15.67 10.54 -23.28
CA PHE A 138 16.24 10.05 -22.03
C PHE A 138 16.28 11.14 -20.96
N GLY A 139 16.74 12.35 -21.30
CA GLY A 139 16.76 13.49 -20.38
C GLY A 139 15.37 13.86 -19.88
N ALA A 140 14.38 13.94 -20.77
CA ALA A 140 12.99 14.19 -20.39
C ALA A 140 12.41 13.10 -19.49
N TRP A 141 12.67 11.82 -19.82
CA TRP A 141 12.29 10.67 -18.99
C TRP A 141 12.94 10.74 -17.61
N LEU A 142 14.25 11.06 -17.55
CA LEU A 142 15.00 11.15 -16.30
C LEU A 142 14.45 12.25 -15.38
N VAL A 143 14.08 13.41 -15.93
CA VAL A 143 13.43 14.50 -15.16
C VAL A 143 12.12 14.02 -14.55
N ILE A 144 11.30 13.27 -15.30
CA ILE A 144 10.05 12.70 -14.79
C ILE A 144 10.33 11.68 -13.67
N MET A 145 11.32 10.80 -13.84
CA MET A 145 11.71 9.81 -12.84
C MET A 145 12.24 10.46 -11.56
N VAL A 146 13.03 11.53 -11.69
CA VAL A 146 13.51 12.34 -10.56
C VAL A 146 12.33 12.97 -9.82
N ALA A 147 11.35 13.52 -10.54
CA ALA A 147 10.16 14.11 -9.92
C ALA A 147 9.34 13.08 -9.12
N TYR A 148 9.08 11.89 -9.68
CA TYR A 148 8.37 10.82 -8.97
C TYR A 148 9.14 10.35 -7.73
N SER A 149 10.44 10.09 -7.88
CA SER A 149 11.28 9.61 -6.80
C SER A 149 11.40 10.65 -5.69
N SER A 150 11.62 11.92 -6.03
CA SER A 150 11.70 13.02 -5.06
C SER A 150 10.41 13.20 -4.29
N LYS A 151 9.25 13.14 -4.96
CA LYS A 151 7.95 13.15 -4.28
C LYS A 151 7.78 11.94 -3.36
N GLY A 152 8.21 10.76 -3.79
CA GLY A 152 8.19 9.55 -2.97
C GLY A 152 9.04 9.68 -1.70
N LEU A 153 10.27 10.18 -1.82
CA LEU A 153 11.17 10.45 -0.69
C LEU A 153 10.56 11.48 0.26
N PHE A 154 10.01 12.58 -0.27
CA PHE A 154 9.34 13.61 0.53
C PHE A 154 8.15 13.04 1.32
N ASN A 155 7.37 12.15 0.71
CA ASN A 155 6.24 11.50 1.37
C ASN A 155 6.69 10.65 2.57
N VAL A 156 7.76 9.86 2.43
CA VAL A 156 8.28 9.04 3.54
C VAL A 156 8.90 9.91 4.63
N TYR A 157 9.64 10.97 4.26
CA TYR A 157 10.16 11.93 5.23
C TYR A 157 9.04 12.57 6.07
N ARG A 158 7.98 13.05 5.40
CA ARG A 158 6.82 13.62 6.08
C ARG A 158 6.15 12.60 7.01
N LEU A 159 5.98 11.37 6.53
CA LEU A 159 5.40 10.28 7.31
C LEU A 159 6.25 9.95 8.54
N GLN A 160 7.57 9.89 8.41
CA GLN A 160 8.48 9.68 9.53
C GLN A 160 8.34 10.79 10.58
N LYS A 161 8.25 12.06 10.15
CA LYS A 161 8.06 13.20 11.04
C LYS A 161 6.75 13.10 11.83
N ILE A 162 5.65 12.79 11.14
CA ILE A 162 4.33 12.58 11.76
C ILE A 162 4.41 11.45 12.80
N VAL A 163 5.13 10.38 12.50
CA VAL A 163 5.19 9.19 13.36
C VAL A 163 6.14 9.35 14.55
N LYS A 164 7.18 10.18 14.41
CA LYS A 164 8.21 10.38 15.43
C LYS A 164 7.63 10.84 16.77
N GLU A 165 6.61 11.69 16.73
CA GLU A 165 5.95 12.26 17.92
C GLU A 165 5.17 11.23 18.76
N GLN A 166 4.88 10.06 18.20
CA GLN A 166 3.90 9.13 18.76
C GLN A 166 4.45 7.69 18.89
N SER A 167 5.47 7.29 18.10
CA SER A 167 6.14 5.99 18.26
C SER A 167 7.58 6.01 17.72
N GLU A 168 8.56 5.92 18.62
CA GLU A 168 9.98 5.86 18.25
C GLU A 168 10.32 4.61 17.45
N ARG A 169 9.81 3.44 17.86
CA ARG A 169 10.05 2.15 17.18
C ARG A 169 9.57 2.19 15.73
N LEU A 170 8.40 2.76 15.48
CA LEU A 170 7.85 2.87 14.14
C LEU A 170 8.58 3.92 13.30
N SER A 171 8.94 5.04 13.92
CA SER A 171 9.72 6.09 13.26
C SER A 171 11.07 5.54 12.77
N LYS A 172 11.79 4.75 13.59
CA LYS A 172 13.04 4.08 13.20
C LYS A 172 12.86 3.15 12.00
N ARG A 173 11.76 2.40 11.93
CA ARG A 173 11.49 1.53 10.77
C ARG A 173 11.18 2.32 9.50
N ILE A 174 10.36 3.39 9.59
CA ILE A 174 10.09 4.28 8.45
C ILE A 174 11.37 4.96 7.99
N PHE A 175 12.23 5.36 8.92
CA PHE A 175 13.55 5.91 8.61
C PHE A 175 14.43 4.90 7.85
N GLY A 176 14.39 3.62 8.23
CA GLY A 176 15.06 2.57 7.48
C GLY A 176 14.59 2.45 6.02
N ILE A 177 13.28 2.53 5.77
CA ILE A 177 12.72 2.60 4.41
C ILE A 177 13.19 3.87 3.69
N PHE A 178 13.21 5.01 4.40
CA PHE A 178 13.69 6.27 3.84
C PHE A 178 15.15 6.15 3.39
N ILE A 179 16.04 5.58 4.22
CA ILE A 179 17.45 5.34 3.84
C ILE A 179 17.52 4.46 2.60
N ALA A 180 16.77 3.34 2.56
CA ALA A 180 16.81 2.46 1.39
C ALA A 180 16.36 3.17 0.10
N LEU A 181 15.30 3.99 0.16
CA LEU A 181 14.83 4.78 -0.99
C LEU A 181 15.81 5.88 -1.39
N VAL A 182 16.45 6.54 -0.43
CA VAL A 182 17.52 7.52 -0.67
C VAL A 182 18.71 6.84 -1.36
N SER A 183 19.15 5.69 -0.85
CA SER A 183 20.20 4.89 -1.48
C SER A 183 19.82 4.51 -2.91
N THR A 184 18.61 4.00 -3.14
CA THR A 184 18.08 3.71 -4.47
C THR A 184 18.14 4.92 -5.40
N PHE A 185 17.68 6.08 -4.94
CA PHE A 185 17.64 7.32 -5.72
C PHE A 185 19.04 7.76 -6.15
N PHE A 186 19.98 7.83 -5.22
CA PHE A 186 21.34 8.27 -5.52
C PHE A 186 22.12 7.23 -6.33
N LEU A 187 21.98 5.93 -6.03
CA LEU A 187 22.60 4.88 -6.84
C LEU A 187 22.11 4.96 -8.28
N GLY A 188 20.80 5.06 -8.52
CA GLY A 188 20.23 5.15 -9.86
C GLY A 188 20.68 6.40 -10.62
N LEU A 189 20.75 7.54 -9.95
CA LEU A 189 21.22 8.79 -10.55
C LEU A 189 22.71 8.81 -10.87
N LEU A 190 23.56 8.41 -9.92
CA LEU A 190 25.01 8.45 -10.07
C LEU A 190 25.54 7.38 -11.01
N THR A 191 24.74 6.36 -11.31
CA THR A 191 25.08 5.30 -12.25
C THR A 191 24.28 5.47 -13.55
N ASN A 192 23.10 4.89 -13.67
CA ASN A 192 22.32 4.89 -14.91
C ASN A 192 21.96 6.29 -15.40
N GLY A 193 21.56 7.18 -14.50
CA GLY A 193 21.22 8.56 -14.85
C GLY A 193 22.41 9.30 -15.43
N TYR A 194 23.53 9.30 -14.73
CA TYR A 194 24.78 9.94 -15.15
C TYR A 194 25.28 9.36 -16.48
N LEU A 195 25.34 8.03 -16.61
CA LEU A 195 25.83 7.36 -17.81
C LEU A 195 24.93 7.54 -19.02
N GLY A 196 23.62 7.57 -18.81
CA GLY A 196 22.68 7.86 -19.89
C GLY A 196 22.77 9.31 -20.38
N VAL A 197 22.95 10.28 -19.47
CA VAL A 197 23.13 11.70 -19.83
C VAL A 197 24.46 11.95 -20.51
N THR A 198 25.54 11.31 -20.07
CA THR A 198 26.87 11.43 -20.70
C THR A 198 27.02 10.55 -21.94
N GLN A 199 25.97 9.82 -22.33
CA GLN A 199 25.96 8.89 -23.47
C GLN A 199 27.13 7.90 -23.43
N ASN A 200 27.43 7.39 -22.24
CA ASN A 200 28.54 6.47 -22.04
C ASN A 200 28.30 5.15 -22.80
N THR A 201 29.26 4.79 -23.64
CA THR A 201 29.30 3.53 -24.40
C THR A 201 30.48 2.64 -24.00
N ALA A 202 31.25 3.00 -22.98
CA ALA A 202 32.47 2.29 -22.59
C ALA A 202 32.22 1.21 -21.52
N PHE A 203 31.26 1.43 -20.62
CA PHE A 203 30.98 0.49 -19.53
C PHE A 203 29.49 0.34 -19.24
N PRO A 204 29.00 -0.87 -18.94
CA PRO A 204 27.60 -1.08 -18.65
C PRO A 204 27.19 -0.47 -17.30
N PRO A 205 25.96 0.07 -17.19
CA PRO A 205 25.45 0.65 -15.97
C PRO A 205 25.36 -0.38 -14.82
N PRO A 206 25.95 -0.11 -13.64
CA PRO A 206 25.98 -1.09 -12.54
C PRO A 206 24.72 -1.10 -11.66
N PHE A 207 23.70 -0.27 -11.92
CA PHE A 207 22.61 -0.07 -10.95
C PHE A 207 21.84 -1.34 -10.61
N SER A 208 21.53 -2.19 -11.59
CA SER A 208 20.85 -3.47 -11.36
C SER A 208 21.65 -4.40 -10.46
N SER A 209 22.98 -4.35 -10.52
CA SER A 209 23.88 -5.08 -9.62
C SER A 209 23.89 -4.48 -8.20
N LEU A 210 23.92 -3.15 -8.09
CA LEU A 210 23.95 -2.44 -6.81
C LEU A 210 22.60 -2.47 -6.07
N PHE A 211 21.51 -2.81 -6.76
CA PHE A 211 20.15 -2.81 -6.24
C PHE A 211 19.86 -3.85 -5.15
N VAL A 212 20.77 -4.81 -4.97
CA VAL A 212 20.76 -5.73 -3.84
C VAL A 212 20.90 -5.00 -2.50
N ILE A 213 21.68 -3.91 -2.45
CA ILE A 213 21.95 -3.14 -1.21
C ILE A 213 20.65 -2.52 -0.66
N PRO A 214 19.89 -1.69 -1.41
CA PRO A 214 18.63 -1.17 -0.92
C PRO A 214 17.59 -2.28 -0.66
N GLY A 215 17.60 -3.37 -1.44
CA GLY A 215 16.73 -4.52 -1.18
C GLY A 215 17.00 -5.20 0.18
N LEU A 216 18.27 -5.37 0.55
CA LEU A 216 18.66 -5.90 1.86
C LEU A 216 18.32 -4.93 3.00
N LEU A 217 18.49 -3.62 2.79
CA LEU A 217 18.05 -2.60 3.74
C LEU A 217 16.53 -2.64 3.97
N VAL A 218 15.74 -2.75 2.90
CA VAL A 218 14.28 -2.92 3.00
C VAL A 218 13.95 -4.21 3.77
N SER A 219 14.64 -5.31 3.48
CA SER A 219 14.45 -6.59 4.17
C SER A 219 14.72 -6.48 5.67
N ALA A 220 15.86 -5.91 6.06
CA ALA A 220 16.25 -5.72 7.45
C ALA A 220 15.31 -4.77 8.22
N THR A 221 14.71 -3.79 7.54
CA THR A 221 13.86 -2.77 8.17
C THR A 221 12.40 -3.19 8.28
N LEU A 222 11.87 -3.94 7.30
CA LEU A 222 10.49 -4.40 7.26
C LEU A 222 10.27 -5.75 7.99
N TYR A 223 11.27 -6.63 8.00
CA TYR A 223 11.14 -8.00 8.51
C TYR A 223 12.07 -8.38 9.68
N PRO A 224 12.35 -7.53 10.68
CA PRO A 224 13.09 -7.99 11.86
C PRO A 224 12.20 -8.89 12.73
N GLY A 225 12.50 -10.19 12.75
CA GLY A 225 12.28 -11.22 13.80
C GLY A 225 10.92 -11.40 14.50
N ALA A 226 10.09 -10.37 14.68
CA ALA A 226 8.85 -10.40 15.43
C ALA A 226 7.74 -9.56 14.75
N ARG A 227 6.73 -10.31 14.24
CA ARG A 227 5.34 -9.99 13.84
C ARG A 227 4.94 -8.51 13.65
N GLY A 228 4.57 -8.15 12.41
CA GLY A 228 3.82 -6.93 12.03
C GLY A 228 4.61 -5.92 11.19
N MET A 229 4.09 -5.57 9.99
CA MET A 229 4.72 -4.65 9.02
C MET A 229 4.78 -3.21 9.56
N VAL A 230 5.58 -2.34 8.94
CA VAL A 230 5.52 -0.87 9.16
C VAL A 230 4.15 -0.31 8.78
N SER A 231 3.51 -0.84 7.72
CA SER A 231 2.14 -0.46 7.36
C SER A 231 1.14 -0.82 8.46
N GLU A 232 1.31 -1.97 9.10
CA GLU A 232 0.46 -2.40 10.20
C GLU A 232 0.75 -1.62 11.49
N ALA A 233 2.00 -1.25 11.75
CA ALA A 233 2.35 -0.38 12.85
C ALA A 233 1.91 1.08 12.61
N ILE A 234 1.95 1.61 11.39
CA ILE A 234 1.35 2.90 10.98
C ILE A 234 -0.18 2.82 11.03
N ARG A 235 -0.76 1.67 10.71
CA ARG A 235 -2.19 1.42 10.84
C ARG A 235 -2.61 1.38 12.31
N ARG A 236 -1.83 0.72 13.18
CA ARG A 236 -1.96 0.74 14.64
C ARG A 236 -1.76 2.15 15.21
N PHE A 237 -0.87 2.93 14.62
CA PHE A 237 -0.65 4.33 14.96
C PHE A 237 -1.83 5.22 14.58
N ARG A 238 -2.42 5.06 13.38
CA ARG A 238 -3.68 5.71 13.04
C ARG A 238 -4.82 5.23 13.95
N ALA A 239 -4.79 3.98 14.41
CA ALA A 239 -5.76 3.50 15.39
C ALA A 239 -5.58 4.13 16.80
N ARG A 240 -4.42 4.71 17.12
CA ARG A 240 -4.22 5.54 18.32
C ARG A 240 -4.85 6.94 18.22
N ARG A 241 -5.33 7.35 17.03
CA ARG A 241 -6.06 8.61 16.85
C ARG A 241 -7.53 8.52 17.20
N TYR A 242 -8.04 7.35 17.61
CA TYR A 242 -9.42 7.29 18.04
C TYR A 242 -9.62 6.56 19.36
N VAL A 243 -10.56 7.06 20.13
CA VAL A 243 -11.09 6.38 21.32
C VAL A 243 -12.50 5.93 20.98
N ILE A 244 -12.72 4.61 20.92
CA ILE A 244 -14.07 4.06 20.76
C ILE A 244 -14.83 4.32 22.06
N GLN A 245 -15.88 5.12 21.98
CA GLN A 245 -16.76 5.40 23.11
C GLN A 245 -17.84 4.32 23.23
N SER A 246 -18.41 3.89 22.11
CA SER A 246 -19.51 2.93 22.05
C SER A 246 -19.51 2.12 20.76
N VAL A 247 -19.97 0.87 20.83
CA VAL A 247 -20.21 -0.02 19.69
C VAL A 247 -21.61 -0.61 19.82
N MET A 248 -22.37 -0.60 18.74
CA MET A 248 -23.75 -1.07 18.71
C MET A 248 -23.95 -1.99 17.51
N LEU A 249 -24.64 -3.10 17.73
CA LEU A 249 -25.13 -3.99 16.69
C LEU A 249 -26.63 -3.75 16.54
N LEU A 250 -27.04 -3.40 15.32
CA LEU A 250 -28.43 -3.08 14.99
C LEU A 250 -28.94 -4.00 13.89
N TYR A 251 -30.21 -4.35 13.95
CA TYR A 251 -30.90 -4.97 12.83
C TYR A 251 -31.21 -3.93 11.76
N ASN A 252 -31.44 -4.37 10.53
CA ASN A 252 -31.71 -3.49 9.38
C ASN A 252 -32.92 -2.54 9.54
N ASN A 253 -33.79 -2.78 10.52
CA ASN A 253 -34.95 -1.94 10.87
C ASN A 253 -34.67 -0.95 12.03
N GLY A 254 -33.42 -0.82 12.46
CA GLY A 254 -33.02 0.11 13.51
C GLY A 254 -33.07 -0.43 14.94
N LEU A 255 -33.61 -1.64 15.16
CA LEU A 255 -33.65 -2.26 16.49
C LEU A 255 -32.23 -2.61 16.97
N VAL A 256 -31.91 -2.21 18.20
CA VAL A 256 -30.64 -2.53 18.84
C VAL A 256 -30.66 -3.98 19.31
N MET A 257 -29.75 -4.81 18.80
CA MET A 257 -29.57 -6.19 19.26
C MET A 257 -28.68 -6.25 20.50
N ARG A 258 -27.55 -5.53 20.43
CA ARG A 258 -26.50 -5.50 21.45
C ARG A 258 -25.78 -4.16 21.41
N SER A 259 -25.21 -3.78 22.54
CA SER A 259 -24.43 -2.55 22.65
C SER A 259 -23.40 -2.66 23.76
N SER A 260 -22.23 -2.06 23.56
CA SER A 260 -21.15 -2.02 24.54
C SER A 260 -20.49 -0.64 24.55
N SER A 261 -20.22 -0.07 25.72
CA SER A 261 -19.64 1.27 25.88
C SER A 261 -18.47 1.26 26.88
N ARG A 262 -17.48 2.15 26.69
CA ARG A 262 -16.31 2.26 27.59
C ARG A 262 -16.60 2.99 28.90
N ARG A 263 -17.51 3.96 28.89
CA ARG A 263 -17.97 4.65 30.09
C ARG A 263 -19.38 4.17 30.45
N ALA A 264 -19.62 4.00 31.74
CA ALA A 264 -20.94 3.79 32.32
C ALA A 264 -21.70 5.11 32.51
N GLU A 265 -21.01 6.26 32.47
CA GLU A 265 -21.58 7.57 32.75
C GLU A 265 -21.92 8.34 31.47
N GLY A 266 -23.20 8.70 31.37
CA GLY A 266 -23.82 9.34 30.22
C GLY A 266 -24.67 8.34 29.43
N GLU A 267 -25.80 7.91 30.01
CA GLU A 267 -26.90 7.25 29.29
C GLU A 267 -27.42 8.18 28.18
N THR A 268 -26.69 8.28 27.07
CA THR A 268 -27.37 8.51 25.81
C THR A 268 -28.12 7.21 25.57
N ASP A 269 -29.44 7.26 25.66
CA ASP A 269 -30.32 6.12 25.44
C ASP A 269 -29.92 5.44 24.12
N ARG A 270 -29.45 4.21 24.25
CA ARG A 270 -28.86 3.45 23.16
C ARG A 270 -29.92 3.14 22.10
N ASP A 271 -31.16 2.96 22.54
CA ASP A 271 -32.30 2.73 21.68
C ASP A 271 -32.67 4.04 20.97
N LEU A 272 -32.57 5.19 21.65
CA LEU A 272 -32.75 6.51 21.04
C LEU A 272 -31.71 6.79 19.94
N LEU A 273 -30.44 6.47 20.19
CA LEU A 273 -29.39 6.58 19.17
C LEU A 273 -29.66 5.66 17.97
N GLY A 274 -30.04 4.40 18.23
CA GLY A 274 -30.41 3.45 17.17
C GLY A 274 -31.58 3.96 16.32
N ALA A 275 -32.64 4.42 16.97
CA ALA A 275 -33.80 5.02 16.32
C ALA A 275 -33.44 6.26 15.51
N THR A 276 -32.60 7.15 16.06
CA THR A 276 -32.16 8.36 15.35
C THR A 276 -31.33 8.02 14.12
N LEU A 277 -30.42 7.04 14.21
CA LEU A 277 -29.65 6.58 13.06
C LEU A 277 -30.54 5.95 11.98
N ASP A 278 -31.59 5.24 12.34
CA ASP A 278 -32.56 4.72 11.38
C ASP A 278 -33.35 5.85 10.71
N VAL A 279 -33.80 6.86 11.48
CA VAL A 279 -34.48 8.05 10.95
C VAL A 279 -33.59 8.80 9.95
N ILE A 280 -32.32 9.05 10.30
CA ILE A 280 -31.36 9.71 9.39
C ILE A 280 -31.16 8.87 8.13
N GLN A 281 -30.96 7.55 8.26
CA GLN A 281 -30.80 6.68 7.10
C GLN A 281 -32.04 6.66 6.20
N ASN A 282 -33.23 6.58 6.79
CA ASN A 282 -34.48 6.60 6.06
C ASN A 282 -34.67 7.94 5.34
N PHE A 283 -34.44 9.06 6.03
CA PHE A 283 -34.45 10.40 5.43
C PHE A 283 -33.49 10.50 4.24
N MET A 284 -32.25 10.04 4.39
CA MET A 284 -31.27 10.07 3.30
C MET A 284 -31.73 9.25 2.09
N ARG A 285 -32.38 8.11 2.32
CA ARG A 285 -32.91 7.23 1.26
C ARG A 285 -34.14 7.83 0.57
N THR A 286 -35.03 8.48 1.31
CA THR A 286 -36.28 9.05 0.77
C THR A 286 -36.05 10.39 0.08
N SER A 287 -35.23 11.26 0.67
CA SER A 287 -35.02 12.64 0.22
C SER A 287 -34.03 12.76 -0.93
N PHE A 288 -33.10 11.81 -1.10
CA PHE A 288 -32.08 11.84 -2.14
C PHE A 288 -32.15 10.60 -3.05
N PRO A 289 -32.87 10.65 -4.18
CA PRO A 289 -33.03 9.51 -5.09
C PRO A 289 -31.69 8.91 -5.58
N LEU A 290 -30.64 9.73 -5.72
CA LEU A 290 -29.28 9.32 -6.11
C LEU A 290 -28.57 8.43 -5.07
N LEU A 291 -29.10 8.38 -3.85
CA LEU A 291 -28.62 7.56 -2.74
C LEU A 291 -29.45 6.29 -2.53
N ARG A 292 -30.48 6.04 -3.36
CA ARG A 292 -31.23 4.77 -3.33
C ARG A 292 -30.28 3.60 -3.53
N GLY A 293 -30.37 2.61 -2.64
CA GLY A 293 -29.50 1.44 -2.62
C GLY A 293 -28.12 1.66 -1.98
N LYS A 294 -27.82 2.87 -1.48
CA LYS A 294 -26.59 3.15 -0.71
C LYS A 294 -26.93 3.30 0.77
N SER A 295 -26.01 2.89 1.63
CA SER A 295 -26.11 3.09 3.08
C SER A 295 -25.28 4.28 3.54
N LEU A 296 -25.72 4.91 4.63
CA LEU A 296 -24.90 5.86 5.37
C LEU A 296 -23.64 5.13 5.89
N LYS A 297 -22.48 5.78 5.79
CA LYS A 297 -21.19 5.16 6.17
C LYS A 297 -20.49 5.85 7.33
N THR A 298 -20.65 7.17 7.43
CA THR A 298 -19.98 8.00 8.43
C THR A 298 -20.83 9.24 8.68
N ILE A 299 -21.03 9.59 9.94
CA ILE A 299 -21.54 10.90 10.40
C ILE A 299 -20.41 11.54 11.21
N GLU A 300 -20.10 12.81 10.94
CA GLU A 300 -19.01 13.52 11.61
C GLU A 300 -19.54 14.84 12.20
N HIS A 301 -19.20 15.11 13.46
CA HIS A 301 -19.48 16.38 14.13
C HIS A 301 -18.32 16.75 15.05
N GLY A 302 -17.54 17.76 14.65
CA GLY A 302 -16.30 18.11 15.35
C GLY A 302 -15.33 16.92 15.38
N ASP A 303 -14.87 16.57 16.58
CA ASP A 303 -13.98 15.42 16.80
C ASP A 303 -14.72 14.10 17.01
N VAL A 304 -16.06 14.10 17.04
CA VAL A 304 -16.87 12.88 17.21
C VAL A 304 -17.31 12.33 15.86
N ARG A 305 -17.19 11.01 15.69
CA ARG A 305 -17.64 10.30 14.50
C ARG A 305 -18.46 9.08 14.84
N ILE A 306 -19.49 8.86 14.02
CA ILE A 306 -20.28 7.63 14.02
C ILE A 306 -19.96 6.89 12.73
N ILE A 307 -19.26 5.77 12.84
CA ILE A 307 -18.89 4.90 11.74
C ILE A 307 -19.93 3.82 11.59
N ILE A 308 -20.49 3.66 10.40
CA ILE A 308 -21.52 2.68 10.10
C ILE A 308 -20.98 1.70 9.06
N GLU A 309 -21.03 0.41 9.39
CA GLU A 309 -20.70 -0.67 8.46
C GLU A 309 -21.91 -1.61 8.35
N ARG A 310 -22.40 -1.80 7.12
CA ARG A 310 -23.65 -2.50 6.84
C ARG A 310 -23.39 -3.87 6.22
N GLY A 311 -24.00 -4.89 6.80
CA GLY A 311 -24.05 -6.27 6.32
C GLY A 311 -25.35 -6.54 5.56
N ARG A 312 -25.69 -7.83 5.44
CA ARG A 312 -26.90 -8.26 4.74
C ARG A 312 -28.15 -8.12 5.60
N PHE A 313 -28.06 -8.45 6.88
CA PHE A 313 -29.18 -8.48 7.83
C PHE A 313 -29.04 -7.42 8.92
N CYS A 314 -27.80 -7.10 9.30
CA CYS A 314 -27.48 -6.21 10.41
C CYS A 314 -26.50 -5.11 9.97
N TYR A 315 -26.29 -4.13 10.85
CA TYR A 315 -25.20 -3.17 10.71
C TYR A 315 -24.59 -2.85 12.07
N ILE A 316 -23.31 -2.48 12.06
CA ILE A 316 -22.58 -2.04 13.25
C ILE A 316 -22.41 -0.52 13.17
N ALA A 317 -22.72 0.15 14.29
CA ALA A 317 -22.41 1.55 14.51
C ALA A 317 -21.32 1.66 15.59
N VAL A 318 -20.23 2.35 15.28
CA VAL A 318 -19.14 2.66 16.22
C VAL A 318 -19.08 4.17 16.43
N ILE A 319 -19.22 4.60 17.68
CA ILE A 319 -19.00 5.98 18.08
C ILE A 319 -17.57 6.10 18.56
N LEU A 320 -16.81 6.99 17.92
CA LEU A 320 -15.43 7.26 18.27
C LEU A 320 -15.15 8.76 18.32
N GLU A 321 -14.19 9.12 19.15
CA GLU A 321 -13.58 10.45 19.15
C GLU A 321 -12.27 10.35 18.39
N GLY A 322 -12.10 11.14 17.32
CA GLY A 322 -10.91 11.20 16.48
C GLY A 322 -11.10 10.63 15.06
N GLU A 323 -10.00 10.19 14.43
CA GLU A 323 -9.99 9.75 13.02
C GLU A 323 -10.14 8.23 12.89
N GLU A 324 -11.16 7.75 12.17
CA GLU A 324 -11.33 6.31 11.92
C GLU A 324 -10.13 5.70 11.15
N SER A 325 -9.90 4.39 11.34
CA SER A 325 -8.86 3.65 10.61
C SER A 325 -9.43 2.58 9.69
N ASP A 326 -8.71 2.29 8.59
CA ASP A 326 -9.00 1.16 7.71
C ASP A 326 -9.12 -0.18 8.48
N LEU A 327 -8.35 -0.34 9.57
CA LEU A 327 -8.39 -1.55 10.38
C LEU A 327 -9.70 -1.68 11.12
N LEU A 328 -10.16 -0.59 11.75
CA LEU A 328 -11.44 -0.59 12.47
C LEU A 328 -12.57 -0.96 11.52
N ARG A 329 -12.62 -0.32 10.34
CA ARG A 329 -13.68 -0.58 9.36
C ARG A 329 -13.63 -2.01 8.82
N ARG A 330 -12.44 -2.60 8.67
CA ARG A 330 -12.28 -4.02 8.31
C ARG A 330 -12.69 -4.95 9.44
N GLN A 331 -12.26 -4.67 10.66
CA GLN A 331 -12.64 -5.44 11.83
C GLN A 331 -14.16 -5.44 11.98
N MET A 332 -14.82 -4.27 11.88
CA MET A 332 -16.28 -4.18 11.88
C MET A 332 -16.91 -5.06 10.79
N ARG A 333 -16.39 -5.03 9.55
CA ARG A 333 -16.88 -5.84 8.45
C ARG A 333 -16.69 -7.34 8.70
N ASP A 334 -15.48 -7.76 9.06
CA ASP A 334 -15.11 -9.16 9.24
C ASP A 334 -15.87 -9.78 10.44
N GLU A 335 -16.06 -9.01 11.52
CA GLU A 335 -16.84 -9.41 12.69
C GLU A 335 -18.35 -9.48 12.36
N LEU A 336 -18.88 -8.51 11.60
CA LEU A 336 -20.29 -8.52 11.17
C LEU A 336 -20.59 -9.69 10.22
N GLU A 337 -19.71 -9.96 9.25
CA GLU A 337 -19.85 -11.09 8.32
C GLU A 337 -19.82 -12.43 9.06
N GLN A 338 -18.93 -12.58 10.05
CA GLN A 338 -18.88 -13.77 10.91
C GLN A 338 -20.15 -13.92 11.76
N PHE A 339 -20.63 -12.84 12.37
CA PHE A 339 -21.86 -12.85 13.15
C PHE A 339 -23.08 -13.23 12.29
N GLU A 340 -23.21 -12.66 11.10
CA GLU A 340 -24.30 -12.98 10.17
C GLU A 340 -24.23 -14.42 9.66
N ALA A 341 -23.03 -14.94 9.41
CA ALA A 341 -22.84 -16.32 8.99
C ALA A 341 -23.26 -17.31 10.10
N ALA A 342 -22.87 -17.03 11.35
CA ALA A 342 -23.21 -17.86 12.50
C ALA A 342 -24.70 -17.83 12.85
N ASN A 343 -25.38 -16.70 12.62
CA ASN A 343 -26.76 -16.48 13.05
C ASN A 343 -27.78 -16.43 11.89
N ARG A 344 -27.40 -16.87 10.68
CA ARG A 344 -28.22 -16.71 9.47
C ARG A 344 -29.65 -17.21 9.61
N GLY A 345 -29.86 -18.34 10.28
CA GLY A 345 -31.19 -18.91 10.51
C GLY A 345 -32.09 -17.97 11.33
N ALA A 346 -31.59 -17.45 12.43
CA ALA A 346 -32.31 -16.50 13.30
C ALA A 346 -32.54 -15.15 12.60
N LEU A 347 -31.53 -14.64 11.89
CA LEU A 347 -31.55 -13.29 11.30
C LEU A 347 -32.54 -13.09 10.15
N VAL A 348 -32.97 -14.17 9.47
CA VAL A 348 -33.92 -14.09 8.34
C VAL A 348 -35.29 -13.59 8.79
N ALA A 349 -35.73 -13.95 9.99
CA ALA A 349 -37.05 -13.62 10.50
C ALA A 349 -37.01 -13.06 11.93
N TRP A 350 -35.88 -12.45 12.31
CA TRP A 350 -35.66 -11.95 13.66
C TRP A 350 -36.70 -10.89 14.06
N ARG A 351 -37.33 -11.05 15.21
CA ARG A 351 -38.46 -10.21 15.67
C ARG A 351 -38.17 -9.36 16.90
N GLY A 352 -36.90 -9.17 17.25
CA GLY A 352 -36.54 -8.35 18.40
C GLY A 352 -36.12 -9.13 19.64
N ASP A 353 -36.10 -10.47 19.62
CA ASP A 353 -35.59 -11.25 20.75
C ASP A 353 -34.06 -11.46 20.61
N PRO A 354 -33.24 -10.78 21.40
CA PRO A 354 -31.80 -10.86 21.23
C PRO A 354 -31.21 -12.22 21.63
N THR A 355 -31.95 -13.06 22.38
CA THR A 355 -31.50 -14.38 22.83
C THR A 355 -31.42 -15.40 21.69
N GLU A 356 -32.10 -15.14 20.57
CA GLU A 356 -32.06 -15.97 19.36
C GLU A 356 -30.71 -15.90 18.62
N THR A 357 -29.84 -14.95 18.99
CA THR A 357 -28.52 -14.77 18.38
C THR A 357 -27.39 -15.03 19.37
N VAL A 358 -26.34 -15.71 18.90
CA VAL A 358 -25.16 -16.06 19.69
C VAL A 358 -23.95 -15.24 19.23
N GLY A 359 -23.01 -15.00 20.13
CA GLY A 359 -21.72 -14.38 19.79
C GLY A 359 -21.72 -12.84 19.75
N GLY A 360 -22.88 -12.18 19.89
CA GLY A 360 -23.00 -10.72 19.74
C GLY A 360 -22.21 -9.93 20.78
N GLU A 361 -22.24 -10.35 22.04
CA GLU A 361 -21.45 -9.75 23.13
C GLU A 361 -19.94 -9.87 22.87
N GLN A 362 -19.47 -11.06 22.46
CA GLN A 362 -18.06 -11.32 22.16
C GLN A 362 -17.58 -10.53 20.93
N MET A 363 -18.44 -10.38 19.93
CA MET A 363 -18.17 -9.57 18.75
C MET A 363 -17.97 -8.11 19.14
N LEU A 364 -18.88 -7.54 19.93
CA LEU A 364 -18.76 -6.15 20.38
C LEU A 364 -17.54 -5.94 21.27
N SER A 365 -17.23 -6.89 22.17
CA SER A 365 -16.07 -6.78 23.04
C SER A 365 -14.75 -6.81 22.27
N ARG A 366 -14.63 -7.59 21.19
CA ARG A 366 -13.45 -7.56 20.30
C ARG A 366 -13.26 -6.23 19.58
N ILE A 367 -14.35 -5.59 19.17
CA ILE A 367 -14.31 -4.27 18.53
C ILE A 367 -14.00 -3.17 19.56
N LEU A 368 -14.58 -3.27 20.76
CA LEU A 368 -14.40 -2.30 21.85
C LEU A 368 -13.01 -2.39 22.47
N ALA A 369 -12.50 -3.62 22.60
CA ALA A 369 -11.18 -3.90 23.15
C ALA A 369 -10.15 -3.05 22.40
N PRO A 370 -9.21 -2.42 23.12
CA PRO A 370 -7.96 -2.02 22.49
C PRO A 370 -7.46 -3.27 21.75
N PRO A 371 -7.10 -3.20 20.47
CA PRO A 371 -6.63 -4.36 19.74
C PRO A 371 -5.58 -5.07 20.61
N GLU A 372 -5.82 -6.32 20.99
CA GLU A 372 -4.94 -7.09 21.88
C GLU A 372 -3.53 -7.06 21.31
N LEU A 373 -2.76 -6.12 21.83
CA LEU A 373 -1.34 -6.03 21.67
C LEU A 373 -0.84 -6.88 22.84
N PHE A 374 -0.17 -7.98 22.53
CA PHE A 374 0.38 -8.97 23.45
C PHE A 374 -0.58 -10.12 23.82
N GLY A 375 -0.67 -11.09 22.91
CA GLY A 375 -0.57 -12.48 23.36
C GLY A 375 0.88 -12.76 23.71
N ALA A 376 1.10 -13.40 24.86
CA ALA A 376 2.40 -13.82 25.39
C ALA A 376 3.30 -14.51 24.37
#